data_AF-A0A1X9XX81-F1
#
_entry.id   AF-A0A1X9XX81-F1
#
_cell.length_a   1.000
_cell.length_b   1.000
_cell.length_c   1.000
_cell.angle_alpha   90.00
_cell.angle_beta   90.00
_cell.angle_gamma   90.00
#
_symmetry.space_group_name_H-M   'P 1'
#
loop_
_entity.id
_entity.type
_entity.pdbx_description
1 polymer ?
#
loop_
_entity_poly.entity_id
_entity_poly.type
_entity_poly.pdbx_seq_one_letter_code
_entity_poly.pdbx_strand_id
1 'polypeptide(L)'
;SLFIDSQDEEVLTLRALRQGGIQNEVIVVRDGNEAIEFIEGTGRYLDRNVGRLPGLVLIDLNSPHVEGHMILRQLRSNPKSRL
;
A
#
# COMPACT_ATOMS: atom_id res chain seq x y z
N SER A 1 -2.42 3.79 1.60
CA SER A 1 -2.29 2.73 0.61
C SER A 1 -3.22 1.60 0.97
N LEU A 2 -3.94 1.12 -0.03
CA LEU A 2 -4.95 0.07 0.09
C LEU A 2 -4.49 -1.07 -0.82
N PHE A 3 -4.22 -2.23 -0.25
CA PHE A 3 -3.82 -3.41 -1.01
C PHE A 3 -5.06 -4.28 -1.32
N ILE A 4 -5.22 -4.72 -2.58
CA ILE A 4 -6.37 -5.56 -2.98
C ILE A 4 -5.94 -6.66 -3.95
N ASP A 5 -6.33 -7.90 -3.65
CA ASP A 5 -5.91 -9.15 -4.28
C ASP A 5 -6.59 -9.40 -5.65
N SER A 6 -7.71 -8.71 -5.94
CA SER A 6 -8.40 -8.83 -7.23
C SER A 6 -8.84 -7.49 -7.83
N GLN A 7 -8.86 -7.42 -9.16
CA GLN A 7 -9.21 -6.20 -9.90
C GLN A 7 -10.66 -5.75 -9.64
N ASP A 8 -11.57 -6.69 -9.40
CA ASP A 8 -12.97 -6.39 -9.08
C ASP A 8 -13.14 -5.86 -7.66
N GLU A 9 -12.43 -6.44 -6.68
CA GLU A 9 -12.39 -5.89 -5.32
C GLU A 9 -11.70 -4.53 -5.28
N GLU A 10 -10.70 -4.30 -6.15
CA GLU A 10 -10.01 -3.02 -6.27
C GLU A 10 -11.01 -1.91 -6.57
N VAL A 11 -11.81 -2.11 -7.63
CA VAL A 11 -12.83 -1.16 -8.06
C VAL A 11 -13.88 -0.94 -6.97
N LEU A 12 -14.37 -2.01 -6.33
CA LEU A 12 -15.39 -1.91 -5.29
C LEU A 12 -14.87 -1.17 -4.06
N THR A 13 -13.65 -1.45 -3.61
CA THR A 13 -13.10 -0.81 -2.42
C THR A 13 -12.70 0.63 -2.70
N LEU A 14 -12.11 0.94 -3.87
CA LEU A 14 -11.85 2.31 -4.28
C LEU A 14 -13.15 3.13 -4.34
N ARG A 15 -14.23 2.52 -4.85
CA ARG A 15 -15.56 3.15 -4.86
C ARG A 15 -16.08 3.38 -3.45
N ALA A 16 -15.98 2.40 -2.56
CA ALA A 16 -16.42 2.53 -1.17
C ALA A 16 -15.64 3.61 -0.41
N LEU A 17 -14.32 3.68 -0.58
CA LEU A 17 -13.48 4.71 0.04
C LEU A 17 -13.84 6.11 -0.47
N ARG A 18 -14.06 6.26 -1.78
CA ARG A 18 -14.52 7.52 -2.38
C ARG A 18 -15.89 7.94 -1.85
N GLN A 19 -16.83 6.99 -1.74
CA GLN A 19 -18.15 7.25 -1.15
C GLN A 19 -18.08 7.60 0.33
N GLY A 20 -17.11 7.04 1.07
CA GLY A 20 -16.81 7.39 2.46
C GLY A 20 -16.12 8.74 2.64
N GLY A 21 -15.92 9.52 1.58
CA GLY A 21 -15.34 10.86 1.64
C GLY A 21 -13.81 10.89 1.76
N ILE A 22 -13.12 9.77 1.50
CA ILE A 22 -11.65 9.78 1.46
C ILE A 22 -11.20 10.53 0.20
N GLN A 23 -10.60 11.70 0.41
CA GLN A 23 -10.02 12.54 -0.65
C GLN A 23 -8.50 12.35 -0.80
N ASN A 24 -7.89 11.58 0.11
CA ASN A 24 -6.47 11.28 0.07
C ASN A 24 -6.14 10.46 -1.19
N GLU A 25 -4.92 10.64 -1.68
CA GLU A 25 -4.36 9.79 -2.72
C GLU A 25 -4.40 8.31 -2.26
N VAL A 26 -5.09 7.47 -3.04
CA VAL A 26 -5.13 6.04 -2.80
C VAL A 26 -4.17 5.37 -3.76
N ILE A 27 -3.19 4.69 -3.18
CA ILE A 27 -2.19 3.93 -3.91
C ILE A 27 -2.51 2.46 -3.67
N VAL A 28 -2.72 1.76 -4.77
CA VAL A 28 -2.95 0.31 -4.81
C VAL A 28 -1.67 -0.36 -5.28
N VAL A 29 -1.28 -1.42 -4.57
CA VAL A 29 -0.17 -2.29 -4.94
C VAL A 29 -0.70 -3.72 -4.99
N ARG A 30 -0.15 -4.54 -5.87
CA ARG A 30 -0.70 -5.86 -6.28
C ARG A 30 0.02 -7.06 -5.68
N ASP A 31 1.21 -6.86 -5.12
CA ASP A 31 1.95 -7.87 -4.39
C ASP A 31 2.94 -7.25 -3.38
N GLY A 32 3.62 -8.10 -2.60
CA GLY A 32 4.61 -7.67 -1.62
C GLY A 32 5.82 -6.96 -2.23
N ASN A 33 6.24 -7.32 -3.44
CA ASN A 33 7.37 -6.69 -4.12
C ASN A 33 7.01 -5.26 -4.54
N GLU A 34 5.81 -5.06 -5.10
CA GLU A 34 5.31 -3.72 -5.42
C GLU A 34 5.20 -2.84 -4.17
N ALA A 35 4.76 -3.42 -3.05
CA ALA A 35 4.71 -2.70 -1.78
C ALA A 35 6.11 -2.28 -1.30
N ILE A 36 7.13 -3.13 -1.44
CA ILE A 36 8.51 -2.82 -1.07
C ILE A 36 9.10 -1.75 -2.00
N GLU A 37 8.97 -1.93 -3.32
CA GLU A 37 9.36 -0.93 -4.32
C GLU A 37 8.72 0.42 -4.02
N PHE A 38 7.43 0.40 -3.65
CA PHE A 38 6.73 1.60 -3.24
C PHE A 38 7.41 2.21 -2.02
N ILE A 39 7.53 1.48 -0.90
CA ILE A 39 8.09 2.00 0.36
C ILE A 39 9.48 2.60 0.18
N GLU A 40 10.34 1.91 -0.58
CA GLU A 40 11.74 2.30 -0.80
C GLU A 40 11.92 3.35 -1.92
N GLY A 41 10.91 3.56 -2.77
CA GLY A 41 11.00 4.42 -3.95
C GLY A 41 11.96 3.86 -4.99
N THR A 42 11.86 2.57 -5.25
CA THR A 42 12.67 1.84 -6.24
C THR A 42 11.75 1.27 -7.32
N GLY A 43 12.33 0.71 -8.39
CA GLY A 43 11.57 0.06 -9.47
C GLY A 43 10.51 0.99 -10.08
N ARG A 44 9.24 0.58 -10.00
CA ARG A 44 8.08 1.36 -10.51
C ARG A 44 7.90 2.73 -9.87
N TYR A 45 8.54 2.97 -8.71
CA TYR A 45 8.37 4.18 -7.91
C TYR A 45 9.66 4.99 -7.76
N LEU A 46 10.60 4.90 -8.71
CA LEU A 46 11.87 5.64 -8.68
C LEU A 46 11.72 7.16 -8.51
N ASP A 47 10.72 7.76 -9.15
CA ASP A 47 10.49 9.22 -9.09
C ASP A 47 9.63 9.66 -7.90
N ARG A 48 9.23 8.71 -7.03
CA ARG A 48 8.42 9.00 -5.86
C ARG A 48 9.24 9.75 -4.82
N ASN A 49 8.61 10.74 -4.18
CA ASN A 49 9.14 11.28 -2.94
C ASN A 49 9.01 10.26 -1.79
N VAL A 50 10.07 9.51 -1.52
CA VAL A 50 10.17 8.53 -0.42
C VAL A 50 9.99 9.12 0.98
N GLY A 51 10.05 10.45 1.13
CA GLY A 51 9.69 11.16 2.36
C GLY A 51 8.17 11.22 2.60
N ARG A 52 7.35 10.98 1.58
CA ARG A 52 5.88 10.92 1.69
C ARG A 52 5.41 9.48 1.78
N LEU A 53 5.56 8.89 2.96
CA LEU A 53 4.93 7.61 3.28
C LEU A 53 3.41 7.78 3.44
N PRO A 54 2.62 6.72 3.14
CA PRO A 54 1.18 6.75 3.33
C PRO A 54 0.84 6.88 4.81
N GLY A 55 -0.13 7.74 5.14
CA GLY A 55 -0.60 7.91 6.52
C GLY A 55 -1.48 6.76 7.04
N LEU A 56 -2.01 5.94 6.14
CA LEU A 56 -2.78 4.73 6.45
C LEU A 56 -2.38 3.63 5.47
N VAL A 57 -2.12 2.42 5.96
CA VAL A 57 -1.87 1.23 5.14
C VAL A 57 -2.91 0.17 5.50
N LEU A 58 -3.67 -0.28 4.51
CA LEU A 58 -4.64 -1.37 4.64
C LEU A 58 -4.05 -2.59 3.94
N ILE A 59 -3.84 -3.64 4.72
CA ILE A 59 -3.25 -4.92 4.28
C ILE A 59 -4.28 -6.00 4.57
N ASP A 60 -4.65 -6.78 3.57
CA ASP A 60 -5.39 -8.02 3.80
C ASP A 60 -4.41 -9.10 4.27
N LEU A 61 -4.57 -9.55 5.52
CA LEU A 61 -3.74 -10.59 6.13
C LEU A 61 -4.21 -12.00 5.80
N ASN A 62 -5.40 -12.15 5.20
CA ASN A 62 -5.95 -13.44 4.79
C ASN A 62 -5.56 -13.83 3.37
N SER A 63 -4.98 -12.90 2.58
CA SER A 63 -4.60 -13.18 1.21
C SER A 63 -3.37 -14.10 1.15
N PRO A 64 -3.42 -15.20 0.39
CA PRO A 64 -2.30 -16.12 0.20
C PRO A 64 -1.20 -15.54 -0.70
N HIS A 65 -1.50 -14.50 -1.49
CA HIS A 65 -0.56 -13.88 -2.42
C HIS A 65 0.24 -12.75 -1.78
N VAL A 66 -0.15 -12.32 -0.57
CA VAL A 66 0.37 -11.11 0.05
C VAL A 66 1.19 -11.47 1.27
N GLU A 67 2.49 -11.21 1.17
CA GLU A 67 3.40 -11.31 2.30
C GLU A 67 3.27 -10.07 3.21
N GLY A 68 2.06 -9.84 3.75
CA GLY A 68 1.71 -8.65 4.53
C GLY A 68 2.62 -8.43 5.75
N HIS A 69 3.12 -9.53 6.33
CA HIS A 69 4.10 -9.49 7.41
C HIS A 69 5.45 -8.90 6.97
N MET A 70 5.91 -9.14 5.73
CA MET A 70 7.12 -8.52 5.19
C MET A 70 6.92 -7.02 5.00
N ILE A 71 5.77 -6.60 4.47
CA ILE A 71 5.41 -5.18 4.31
C ILE A 71 5.44 -4.48 5.66
N LEU A 72 4.82 -5.07 6.69
CA LEU A 72 4.83 -4.51 8.05
C LEU A 72 6.24 -4.44 8.64
N ARG A 73 7.08 -5.46 8.42
CA ARG A 73 8.49 -5.44 8.83
C ARG A 73 9.24 -4.30 8.15
N GLN A 74 9.08 -4.14 6.83
CA GLN A 74 9.76 -3.09 6.07
C GLN A 74 9.33 -1.70 6.52
N LEU A 75 8.03 -1.51 6.77
CA LEU A 75 7.52 -0.25 7.30
C LEU A 75 8.06 0.05 8.70
N ARG A 76 8.19 -0.94 9.59
CA ARG A 76 8.76 -0.73 10.94
C ARG A 76 10.26 -0.44 10.91
N SER A 77 10.98 -1.03 9.97
CA SER A 77 12.42 -0.80 9.78
C SER A 77 12.71 0.56 9.12
N ASN A 78 11.71 1.20 8.49
CA ASN A 78 11.90 2.47 7.83
C ASN A 78 11.85 3.63 8.86
N PRO A 79 12.95 4.38 9.06
CA PRO A 79 13.00 5.44 10.09
C PRO A 79 12.06 6.62 9.82
N LYS A 80 11.50 6.73 8.61
CA LYS A 80 10.50 7.75 8.25
C LYS A 80 9.06 7.30 8.53
N SER A 81 8.88 6.01 8.77
CA SER A 81 7.60 5.44 9.19
C SER A 81 7.37 5.69 10.68
N ARG A 82 6.11 5.84 11.08
CA ARG A 82 5.73 6.06 12.49
C ARG A 82 4.95 4.84 13.05
N LEU A 83 5.24 3.65 12.51
CA LEU A 83 4.63 2.37 12.90
C LEU A 83 5.32 1.70 14.08
#